data_AF-T1F2X9-F1
#
_entry.id   AF-T1F2X9-F1
#
_cell.length_a   1.000
_cell.length_b   1.000
_cell.length_c   1.000
_cell.angle_alpha   90.00
_cell.angle_beta   90.00
_cell.angle_gamma   90.00
#
_symmetry.space_group_name_H-M   'P 1'
#
loop_
_entity.id
_entity.type
_entity.pdbx_description
1 polymer ?
#
loop_
_entity_poly.entity_id
_entity_poly.type
_entity_poly.pdbx_seq_one_letter_code
_entity_poly.pdbx_strand_id
1 'polypeptide(L)'
;MIHSTKFTILLAVVAFANVELNNSSENEHQTKENAEEVGSVGAAGVGLDAERRRHEKDPNGYLLFCLCMGRVGNQVEHFLGGLAFAKSINRTLILPSFRTYVGNNKNIPFNEWFQIEPLTKYHRVILAEEFMEHYADDYWPANKRFGFCYGNKNNNEDCKMKEGNPFGPFWDGLGVNFVKDVKYQMTYSNEFDRWAAEFPAAQYPVISMKGAPATFPMDPSHWHLQKYLIFSDQLKKEADDYINKHFPQRPFIGLHLRNGPDWENACQGAVGTASYMASPQCLQGTNDLITKNMCLPSTAEVLRLTKNLVITQRIKVVFVATDKYPLLKELKEHLSNKNVDVFHADPWLPLVDWAILVRSNYFIGNCVSSFTSFVTRARNVDEKPTYFWGYSKV
;
A
#
# COMPACT_ATOMS: atom_id res chain seq x y z
N MET A 1 5.97 60.40 3.78
CA MET A 1 7.38 60.74 4.08
C MET A 1 7.86 59.62 5.01
N ILE A 2 8.66 58.63 4.62
CA ILE A 2 9.82 58.53 3.72
C ILE A 2 11.05 59.27 4.28
N HIS A 3 11.89 58.52 5.01
CA HIS A 3 13.35 58.23 4.81
C HIS A 3 13.69 57.18 5.91
N SER A 4 14.36 56.03 5.68
CA SER A 4 15.71 55.75 5.11
C SER A 4 16.83 56.35 5.99
N THR A 5 17.95 55.70 6.36
CA THR A 5 18.70 54.49 5.90
C THR A 5 19.43 53.91 7.17
N LYS A 6 20.16 52.78 7.29
CA LYS A 6 20.89 51.82 6.41
C LYS A 6 20.84 50.37 6.98
N PHE A 7 21.36 49.40 6.21
CA PHE A 7 21.80 48.06 6.64
C PHE A 7 23.28 48.05 7.09
N THR A 8 23.67 47.03 7.88
CA THR A 8 25.06 46.53 7.98
C THR A 8 25.04 44.99 8.06
N ILE A 9 25.93 44.32 7.32
CA ILE A 9 26.13 42.86 7.33
C ILE A 9 27.53 42.58 7.90
N LEU A 10 27.69 41.47 8.62
CA LEU A 10 29.01 40.96 9.02
C LEU A 10 29.17 39.50 8.62
N LEU A 11 30.09 39.22 7.68
CA LEU A 11 30.62 37.88 7.45
C LEU A 11 31.79 37.62 8.40
N ALA A 12 32.00 36.37 8.78
CA ALA A 12 33.23 35.91 9.41
C ALA A 12 33.74 34.66 8.67
N VAL A 13 34.87 34.78 7.99
CA VAL A 13 35.63 33.68 7.38
C VAL A 13 37.11 33.94 7.68
N VAL A 14 37.76 33.01 8.38
CA VAL A 14 39.21 32.98 8.61
C VAL A 14 39.67 31.53 8.44
N ALA A 15 40.87 31.33 7.90
CA ALA A 15 41.30 30.07 7.31
C ALA A 15 42.35 29.28 8.13
N PHE A 16 42.70 28.12 7.60
CA PHE A 16 43.71 27.15 8.02
C PHE A 16 45.05 27.73 8.52
N ALA A 17 45.69 26.94 9.39
CA ALA A 17 47.15 26.86 9.48
C ALA A 17 47.57 25.38 9.61
N ASN A 18 48.51 24.94 8.76
CA ASN A 18 49.15 23.62 8.86
C ASN A 18 50.47 23.74 9.61
N VAL A 19 50.82 22.76 10.44
CA VAL A 19 52.20 22.49 10.89
C VAL A 19 52.39 20.97 10.97
N GLU A 20 53.36 20.45 10.21
CA GLU A 20 53.95 19.12 10.43
C GLU A 20 55.28 19.28 11.19
N LEU A 21 55.74 18.23 11.89
CA LEU A 21 57.10 17.67 11.70
C LEU A 21 57.36 16.43 12.58
N ASN A 22 57.78 15.35 11.91
CA ASN A 22 58.70 14.25 12.27
C ASN A 22 58.95 13.86 13.74
N ASN A 23 58.75 12.55 14.04
CA ASN A 23 59.82 11.57 14.33
C ASN A 23 59.23 10.21 14.79
N SER A 24 59.91 9.04 14.77
CA SER A 24 61.00 8.51 13.91
C SER A 24 61.36 7.08 14.38
N SER A 25 61.13 6.04 13.58
CA SER A 25 61.72 4.67 13.65
C SER A 25 60.91 3.70 12.77
N GLU A 26 61.39 2.53 12.34
CA GLU A 26 62.75 2.10 11.98
C GLU A 26 62.60 1.04 10.88
N ASN A 27 63.65 0.78 10.09
CA ASN A 27 63.63 -0.19 9.00
C ASN A 27 64.61 -1.32 9.31
N GLU A 28 64.15 -2.57 9.27
CA GLU A 28 64.82 -3.74 8.64
C GLU A 28 64.09 -5.05 9.01
N HIS A 29 64.25 -6.21 8.35
CA HIS A 29 64.35 -6.56 6.92
C HIS A 29 64.59 -8.08 6.81
N GLN A 30 63.63 -8.89 6.34
CA GLN A 30 63.97 -10.22 5.79
C GLN A 30 62.91 -10.87 4.87
N THR A 31 63.45 -11.58 3.89
CA THR A 31 62.89 -12.65 3.01
C THR A 31 61.44 -13.11 3.24
N LYS A 32 60.56 -13.06 2.22
CA LYS A 32 60.49 -13.95 1.04
C LYS A 32 60.31 -15.43 1.37
N GLU A 33 59.09 -15.94 1.16
CA GLU A 33 58.83 -17.30 0.67
C GLU A 33 57.52 -17.32 -0.15
N ASN A 34 57.25 -18.39 -0.90
CA ASN A 34 56.17 -18.43 -1.90
C ASN A 34 54.86 -19.02 -1.34
N ALA A 35 53.72 -18.51 -1.82
CA ALA A 35 52.44 -19.22 -1.79
C ALA A 35 51.57 -18.81 -3.00
N GLU A 36 50.86 -19.77 -3.58
CA GLU A 36 50.00 -19.60 -4.76
C GLU A 36 48.54 -19.30 -4.38
N GLU A 37 47.76 -18.96 -5.40
CA GLU A 37 46.30 -18.81 -5.48
C GLU A 37 45.43 -18.98 -4.20
N VAL A 38 44.83 -17.86 -3.77
CA VAL A 38 43.42 -17.86 -3.33
C VAL A 38 42.69 -16.76 -4.10
N GLY A 39 41.78 -17.15 -5.01
CA GLY A 39 41.10 -16.23 -5.90
C GLY A 39 40.07 -15.34 -5.20
N SER A 40 40.29 -14.02 -5.21
CA SER A 40 39.28 -13.04 -4.76
C SER A 40 38.18 -12.88 -5.82
N VAL A 41 37.02 -13.51 -5.59
CA VAL A 41 35.82 -13.36 -6.44
C VAL A 41 35.11 -12.03 -6.12
N GLY A 42 35.77 -10.93 -6.45
CA GLY A 42 35.30 -9.58 -6.16
C GLY A 42 34.24 -9.07 -7.13
N ALA A 43 32.97 -9.09 -6.70
CA ALA A 43 31.87 -8.15 -7.01
C ALA A 43 31.52 -7.74 -8.47
N ALA A 44 32.26 -8.14 -9.51
CA ALA A 44 32.08 -7.62 -10.88
C ALA A 44 30.87 -8.19 -11.64
N GLY A 45 30.39 -9.39 -11.28
CA GLY A 45 29.36 -10.11 -12.04
C GLY A 45 27.92 -9.59 -11.89
N VAL A 46 27.62 -8.82 -10.84
CA VAL A 46 26.23 -8.47 -10.48
C VAL A 46 25.70 -7.24 -11.24
N GLY A 47 26.58 -6.27 -11.57
CA GLY A 47 26.17 -5.04 -12.24
C GLY A 47 25.68 -5.25 -13.67
N LEU A 48 26.47 -5.98 -14.47
CA LEU A 48 26.16 -6.26 -15.88
C LEU A 48 24.80 -6.96 -16.05
N ASP A 49 24.49 -7.92 -15.17
CA ASP A 49 23.26 -8.71 -15.23
C ASP A 49 22.01 -7.91 -14.83
N ALA A 50 22.18 -6.78 -14.12
CA ALA A 50 21.13 -5.84 -13.76
C ALA A 50 20.96 -4.70 -14.79
N GLU A 51 21.96 -4.39 -15.60
CA GLU A 51 21.80 -3.55 -16.80
C GLU A 51 21.21 -4.34 -17.96
N ARG A 52 21.65 -5.59 -18.18
CA ARG A 52 21.19 -6.42 -19.30
C ARG A 52 19.69 -6.75 -19.23
N ARG A 53 19.12 -6.82 -18.02
CA ARG A 53 17.67 -7.00 -17.80
C ARG A 53 16.83 -5.73 -18.01
N ARG A 54 17.42 -4.53 -18.04
CA ARG A 54 16.69 -3.25 -18.15
C ARG A 54 16.21 -2.90 -19.57
N HIS A 55 16.40 -3.79 -20.54
CA HIS A 55 16.01 -3.56 -21.94
C HIS A 55 15.31 -4.74 -22.64
N GLU A 56 15.08 -5.88 -21.97
CA GLU A 56 14.33 -6.98 -22.58
C GLU A 56 12.82 -6.74 -22.47
N LYS A 57 12.25 -6.32 -23.59
CA LYS A 57 10.85 -5.89 -23.74
C LYS A 57 9.90 -7.08 -23.63
N ASP A 58 8.87 -7.00 -22.77
CA ASP A 58 7.88 -8.09 -22.65
C ASP A 58 7.08 -8.25 -23.96
N PRO A 59 7.20 -9.39 -24.68
CA PRO A 59 6.50 -9.59 -25.94
C PRO A 59 4.98 -9.75 -25.77
N ASN A 60 4.51 -10.00 -24.54
CA ASN A 60 3.09 -10.03 -24.19
C ASN A 60 2.55 -8.61 -23.90
N GLY A 61 3.45 -7.64 -23.73
CA GLY A 61 3.10 -6.26 -23.39
C GLY A 61 2.66 -6.08 -21.94
N TYR A 62 2.10 -4.91 -21.67
CA TYR A 62 1.93 -4.35 -20.33
C TYR A 62 0.47 -4.01 -20.02
N LEU A 63 0.17 -3.91 -18.73
CA LEU A 63 -1.09 -3.40 -18.18
C LEU A 63 -0.80 -2.24 -17.21
N LEU A 64 -1.56 -1.16 -17.29
CA LEU A 64 -1.58 -0.04 -16.35
C LEU A 64 -3.04 0.34 -16.05
N PHE A 65 -3.35 0.74 -14.82
CA PHE A 65 -4.69 1.19 -14.46
C PHE A 65 -4.65 2.21 -13.33
N CYS A 66 -5.61 3.13 -13.28
CA CYS A 66 -5.68 4.06 -12.15
C CYS A 66 -6.27 3.39 -10.89
N LEU A 67 -5.61 3.61 -9.75
CA LEU A 67 -6.17 3.40 -8.41
C LEU A 67 -7.15 4.54 -8.01
N CYS A 68 -8.12 4.79 -8.90
CA CYS A 68 -8.95 6.00 -8.89
C CYS A 68 -10.19 5.95 -7.98
N MET A 69 -10.43 4.85 -7.25
CA MET A 69 -11.64 4.68 -6.44
C MET A 69 -11.32 4.53 -4.95
N GLY A 70 -11.83 5.46 -4.14
CA GLY A 70 -11.75 5.40 -2.68
C GLY A 70 -10.35 5.63 -2.11
N ARG A 71 -10.20 5.40 -0.80
CA ARG A 71 -8.94 5.57 -0.06
C ARG A 71 -8.10 4.29 -0.12
N VAL A 72 -6.92 4.31 0.49
CA VAL A 72 -5.90 3.22 0.42
C VAL A 72 -6.46 1.80 0.62
N GLY A 73 -7.45 1.59 1.50
CA GLY A 73 -8.11 0.27 1.67
C GLY A 73 -8.88 -0.21 0.42
N ASN A 74 -9.56 0.69 -0.29
CA ASN A 74 -10.20 0.40 -1.58
C ASN A 74 -9.14 0.18 -2.66
N GLN A 75 -8.12 1.04 -2.69
CA GLN A 75 -7.04 0.99 -3.69
C GLN A 75 -6.23 -0.30 -3.60
N VAL A 76 -5.94 -0.82 -2.40
CA VAL A 76 -5.24 -2.11 -2.25
C VAL A 76 -6.10 -3.30 -2.71
N GLU A 77 -7.41 -3.29 -2.44
CA GLU A 77 -8.30 -4.34 -2.96
C GLU A 77 -8.39 -4.33 -4.49
N HIS A 78 -8.48 -3.12 -5.09
CA HIS A 78 -8.37 -2.95 -6.53
C HIS A 78 -7.00 -3.36 -7.09
N PHE A 79 -5.90 -3.05 -6.39
CA PHE A 79 -4.55 -3.44 -6.81
C PHE A 79 -4.38 -4.96 -6.85
N LEU A 80 -4.77 -5.66 -5.79
CA LEU A 80 -4.61 -7.11 -5.68
C LEU A 80 -5.48 -7.86 -6.71
N GLY A 81 -6.71 -7.39 -6.97
CA GLY A 81 -7.53 -7.91 -8.07
C GLY A 81 -6.92 -7.61 -9.46
N GLY A 82 -6.39 -6.40 -9.68
CA GLY A 82 -5.73 -6.03 -10.93
C GLY A 82 -4.41 -6.77 -11.18
N LEU A 83 -3.69 -7.15 -10.11
CA LEU A 83 -2.51 -8.02 -10.14
C LEU A 83 -2.87 -9.45 -10.57
N ALA A 84 -4.00 -9.98 -10.10
CA ALA A 84 -4.53 -11.26 -10.57
C ALA A 84 -4.90 -11.19 -12.05
N PHE A 85 -5.65 -10.16 -12.46
CA PHE A 85 -6.04 -9.95 -13.86
C PHE A 85 -4.83 -9.81 -14.80
N ALA A 86 -3.79 -9.06 -14.39
CA ALA A 86 -2.53 -8.92 -15.13
C ALA A 86 -1.87 -10.28 -15.41
N LYS A 87 -1.90 -11.19 -14.41
CA LYS A 87 -1.41 -12.56 -14.53
C LYS A 87 -2.27 -13.37 -15.50
N SER A 88 -3.60 -13.30 -15.37
CA SER A 88 -4.54 -14.06 -16.20
C SER A 88 -4.49 -13.67 -17.70
N ILE A 89 -4.21 -12.40 -18.03
CA ILE A 89 -3.97 -11.96 -19.41
C ILE A 89 -2.48 -11.98 -19.81
N ASN A 90 -1.62 -12.55 -18.96
CA ASN A 90 -0.17 -12.68 -19.13
C ASN A 90 0.58 -11.37 -19.51
N ARG A 91 0.18 -10.21 -18.99
CA ARG A 91 0.83 -8.91 -19.25
C ARG A 91 1.60 -8.41 -18.04
N THR A 92 2.80 -7.86 -18.22
CA THR A 92 3.55 -7.25 -17.11
C THR A 92 2.75 -6.10 -16.51
N LEU A 93 2.50 -6.12 -15.20
CA LEU A 93 1.80 -5.05 -14.51
C LEU A 93 2.76 -3.88 -14.26
N ILE A 94 2.46 -2.74 -14.87
CA ILE A 94 3.02 -1.46 -14.48
C ILE A 94 2.34 -1.06 -13.17
N LEU A 95 3.09 -1.11 -12.07
CA LEU A 95 2.62 -0.89 -10.71
C LEU A 95 2.12 0.56 -10.56
N PRO A 96 0.81 0.78 -10.40
CA PRO A 96 0.27 2.13 -10.42
C PRO A 96 0.57 2.85 -9.10
N SER A 97 0.98 4.11 -9.21
CA SER A 97 1.15 4.99 -8.06
C SER A 97 -0.17 5.14 -7.29
N PHE A 98 -0.13 5.06 -5.95
CA PHE A 98 -1.30 5.23 -5.09
C PHE A 98 -1.78 6.68 -5.08
N ARG A 99 -3.02 6.89 -4.63
CA ARG A 99 -3.68 8.20 -4.57
C ARG A 99 -3.96 8.59 -3.13
N THR A 100 -3.18 9.53 -2.59
CA THR A 100 -3.49 10.19 -1.31
C THR A 100 -4.37 11.41 -1.55
N TYR A 101 -5.34 11.65 -0.65
CA TYR A 101 -6.17 12.87 -0.66
C TYR A 101 -5.65 13.94 0.33
N VAL A 102 -4.58 13.63 1.06
CA VAL A 102 -3.85 14.59 1.91
C VAL A 102 -2.72 15.22 1.09
N GLY A 103 -2.45 16.52 1.27
CA GLY A 103 -1.27 17.16 0.67
C GLY A 103 -1.30 17.28 -0.87
N ASN A 104 -2.40 17.81 -1.42
CA ASN A 104 -2.59 18.18 -2.83
C ASN A 104 -2.77 17.03 -3.83
N ASN A 105 -3.43 15.93 -3.44
CA ASN A 105 -3.87 14.87 -4.36
C ASN A 105 -2.72 14.29 -5.23
N LYS A 106 -1.64 13.86 -4.57
CA LYS A 106 -0.43 13.36 -5.25
C LYS A 106 -0.55 11.90 -5.67
N ASN A 107 0.18 11.55 -6.74
CA ASN A 107 0.63 10.18 -6.97
C ASN A 107 1.70 9.85 -5.92
N ILE A 108 1.65 8.65 -5.36
CA ILE A 108 2.64 8.11 -4.45
C ILE A 108 3.21 6.83 -5.08
N PRO A 109 4.48 6.81 -5.52
CA PRO A 109 5.12 5.65 -6.11
C PRO A 109 4.93 4.38 -5.29
N PHE A 110 4.70 3.25 -5.95
CA PHE A 110 4.32 1.99 -5.28
C PHE A 110 5.34 1.55 -4.21
N ASN A 111 6.62 1.77 -4.51
CA ASN A 111 7.77 1.43 -3.65
C ASN A 111 7.92 2.29 -2.38
N GLU A 112 7.27 3.46 -2.28
CA GLU A 112 7.23 4.20 -1.01
C GLU A 112 6.47 3.39 0.07
N TRP A 113 5.46 2.61 -0.33
CA TRP A 113 4.57 1.90 0.59
C TRP A 113 4.80 0.39 0.64
N PHE A 114 5.21 -0.25 -0.47
CA PHE A 114 5.33 -1.71 -0.55
C PHE A 114 6.55 -2.18 -1.35
N GLN A 115 7.17 -3.28 -0.94
CA GLN A 115 8.30 -3.89 -1.64
C GLN A 115 7.87 -4.52 -2.98
N ILE A 116 8.69 -4.37 -4.01
CA ILE A 116 8.44 -4.91 -5.37
C ILE A 116 8.82 -6.40 -5.48
N GLU A 117 9.95 -6.79 -4.89
CA GLU A 117 10.52 -8.15 -5.00
C GLU A 117 9.56 -9.27 -4.56
N PRO A 118 8.69 -9.10 -3.54
CA PRO A 118 7.68 -10.11 -3.22
C PRO A 118 6.63 -10.31 -4.33
N LEU A 119 6.32 -9.28 -5.13
CA LEU A 119 5.32 -9.37 -6.20
C LEU A 119 5.83 -10.14 -7.43
N THR A 120 7.12 -10.06 -7.74
CA THR A 120 7.72 -10.76 -8.90
C THR A 120 7.60 -12.29 -8.77
N LYS A 121 7.47 -12.79 -7.53
CA LYS A 121 7.20 -14.20 -7.19
C LYS A 121 5.77 -14.65 -7.52
N TYR A 122 4.85 -13.73 -7.78
CA TYR A 122 3.51 -14.02 -8.29
C TYR A 122 3.40 -13.78 -9.79
N HIS A 123 3.82 -12.60 -10.26
CA HIS A 123 3.71 -12.20 -11.66
C HIS A 123 4.71 -11.10 -12.03
N ARG A 124 4.93 -10.88 -13.32
CA ARG A 124 5.85 -9.84 -13.82
C ARG A 124 5.32 -8.45 -13.50
N VAL A 125 6.16 -7.62 -12.89
CA VAL A 125 5.84 -6.25 -12.45
C VAL A 125 6.99 -5.29 -12.78
N ILE A 126 6.67 -4.01 -12.97
CA ILE A 126 7.61 -2.89 -13.15
C ILE A 126 7.03 -1.63 -12.49
N LEU A 127 7.85 -0.67 -12.01
CA LEU A 127 7.30 0.60 -11.52
C LEU A 127 6.67 1.43 -12.65
N ALA A 128 5.65 2.24 -12.34
CA ALA A 128 5.11 3.21 -13.30
C ALA A 128 6.16 4.25 -13.68
N GLU A 129 6.94 4.68 -12.70
CA GLU A 129 8.01 5.67 -12.84
C GLU A 129 9.13 5.12 -13.76
N GLU A 130 9.61 3.90 -13.50
CA GLU A 130 10.60 3.19 -14.33
C GLU A 130 10.10 2.90 -15.75
N PHE A 131 8.84 2.48 -15.90
CA PHE A 131 8.24 2.26 -17.21
C PHE A 131 8.17 3.57 -18.02
N MET A 132 7.74 4.67 -17.39
CA MET A 132 7.64 5.97 -18.05
C MET A 132 9.01 6.55 -18.41
N GLU A 133 10.05 6.33 -17.60
CA GLU A 133 11.40 6.84 -17.86
C GLU A 133 12.19 6.01 -18.90
N HIS A 134 12.07 4.68 -18.90
CA HIS A 134 12.97 3.81 -19.68
C HIS A 134 12.30 3.03 -20.83
N TYR A 135 10.95 2.94 -20.86
CA TYR A 135 10.23 2.09 -21.83
C TYR A 135 9.17 2.87 -22.63
N ALA A 136 8.55 3.89 -22.05
CA ALA A 136 7.32 4.46 -22.60
C ALA A 136 7.50 5.18 -23.95
N ASP A 137 8.62 5.84 -24.24
CA ASP A 137 8.77 6.49 -25.56
C ASP A 137 9.03 5.48 -26.69
N ASP A 138 9.58 4.31 -26.35
CA ASP A 138 9.83 3.19 -27.27
C ASP A 138 8.57 2.33 -27.50
N TYR A 139 7.84 2.02 -26.42
CA TYR A 139 6.71 1.08 -26.42
C TYR A 139 5.33 1.73 -26.42
N TRP A 140 5.24 2.95 -25.91
CA TRP A 140 3.97 3.66 -25.69
C TRP A 140 4.11 5.17 -25.97
N PRO A 141 4.69 5.58 -27.13
CA PRO A 141 4.93 6.98 -27.45
C PRO A 141 3.62 7.76 -27.44
N ALA A 142 3.69 9.08 -27.22
CA ALA A 142 2.51 9.93 -27.03
C ALA A 142 1.39 9.74 -28.08
N ASN A 143 1.75 9.49 -29.34
CA ASN A 143 0.82 9.24 -30.45
C ASN A 143 0.18 7.83 -30.48
N LYS A 144 0.49 6.96 -29.51
CA LYS A 144 -0.09 5.61 -29.32
C LYS A 144 -0.70 5.40 -27.93
N ARG A 145 -0.83 6.47 -27.12
CA ARG A 145 -1.42 6.39 -25.78
C ARG A 145 -2.94 6.30 -25.88
N PHE A 146 -3.48 5.07 -25.85
CA PHE A 146 -4.91 4.78 -26.00
C PHE A 146 -5.59 4.52 -24.65
N GLY A 147 -6.71 5.17 -24.37
CA GLY A 147 -7.45 5.02 -23.13
C GLY A 147 -8.46 3.87 -23.17
N PHE A 148 -8.45 3.00 -22.16
CA PHE A 148 -9.34 1.84 -22.11
C PHE A 148 -10.47 2.02 -21.07
N CYS A 149 -11.71 1.89 -21.51
CA CYS A 149 -12.89 1.88 -20.63
C CYS A 149 -13.96 0.85 -21.05
N TYR A 150 -14.76 0.42 -20.08
CA TYR A 150 -15.94 -0.39 -20.35
C TYR A 150 -17.01 0.48 -21.03
N GLY A 151 -17.62 0.00 -22.12
CA GLY A 151 -18.72 0.70 -22.78
C GLY A 151 -19.12 0.08 -24.11
N ASN A 152 -20.32 0.43 -24.59
CA ASN A 152 -20.81 -0.01 -25.89
C ASN A 152 -19.90 0.54 -27.01
N LYS A 153 -19.34 -0.34 -27.85
CA LYS A 153 -18.46 0.02 -28.98
C LYS A 153 -19.15 0.89 -30.04
N ASN A 154 -20.49 0.84 -30.12
CA ASN A 154 -21.29 1.62 -31.08
C ASN A 154 -21.73 3.00 -30.53
N ASN A 155 -21.32 3.37 -29.32
CA ASN A 155 -21.63 4.65 -28.68
C ASN A 155 -20.42 5.60 -28.84
N ASN A 156 -20.66 6.86 -29.20
CA ASN A 156 -19.63 7.87 -29.45
C ASN A 156 -19.12 8.62 -28.19
N GLU A 157 -19.66 8.33 -27.00
CA GLU A 157 -19.18 8.95 -25.74
C GLU A 157 -17.69 8.67 -25.47
N ASP A 158 -16.92 9.71 -25.17
CA ASP A 158 -15.52 9.63 -24.73
C ASP A 158 -15.39 8.79 -23.43
N CYS A 159 -14.32 8.01 -23.28
CA CYS A 159 -14.03 7.26 -22.04
C CYS A 159 -13.83 8.19 -20.84
N LYS A 160 -13.58 9.49 -21.07
CA LYS A 160 -13.37 10.55 -20.10
C LYS A 160 -12.21 10.22 -19.16
N MET A 161 -11.11 9.74 -19.75
CA MET A 161 -9.96 9.12 -19.05
C MET A 161 -9.34 10.01 -17.96
N LYS A 162 -9.40 11.33 -18.15
CA LYS A 162 -8.81 12.36 -17.28
C LYS A 162 -9.87 13.28 -16.64
N GLU A 163 -11.15 12.94 -16.73
CA GLU A 163 -12.23 13.80 -16.23
C GLU A 163 -12.37 13.71 -14.70
N GLY A 164 -12.15 14.84 -14.03
CA GLY A 164 -12.31 14.96 -12.59
C GLY A 164 -11.14 14.39 -11.76
N ASN A 165 -11.33 14.42 -10.44
CA ASN A 165 -10.37 13.96 -9.44
C ASN A 165 -10.84 12.60 -8.91
N PRO A 166 -9.98 11.55 -8.86
CA PRO A 166 -8.53 11.56 -9.08
C PRO A 166 -8.05 11.28 -10.52
N PHE A 167 -8.95 11.06 -11.48
CA PHE A 167 -8.62 10.62 -12.85
C PHE A 167 -7.58 11.48 -13.57
N GLY A 168 -7.82 12.78 -13.75
CA GLY A 168 -6.87 13.68 -14.41
C GLY A 168 -5.50 13.69 -13.71
N PRO A 169 -5.45 14.11 -12.43
CA PRO A 169 -4.19 14.20 -11.67
C PRO A 169 -3.38 12.90 -11.55
N PHE A 170 -3.98 11.71 -11.69
CA PHE A 170 -3.22 10.46 -11.78
C PHE A 170 -2.41 10.37 -13.09
N TRP A 171 -3.07 10.60 -14.23
CA TRP A 171 -2.43 10.54 -15.54
C TRP A 171 -1.52 11.74 -15.81
N ASP A 172 -1.88 12.94 -15.33
CA ASP A 172 -1.00 14.12 -15.35
C ASP A 172 0.30 13.86 -14.57
N GLY A 173 0.20 13.22 -13.40
CA GLY A 173 1.35 12.81 -12.60
C GLY A 173 2.25 11.74 -13.22
N LEU A 174 1.87 11.18 -14.37
CA LEU A 174 2.68 10.25 -15.19
C LEU A 174 3.02 10.85 -16.58
N GLY A 175 2.72 12.12 -16.84
CA GLY A 175 2.92 12.74 -18.16
C GLY A 175 2.05 12.15 -19.27
N VAL A 176 0.92 11.53 -18.93
CA VAL A 176 0.05 10.82 -19.86
C VAL A 176 -1.07 11.73 -20.37
N ASN A 177 -1.15 11.85 -21.69
CA ASN A 177 -2.34 12.29 -22.42
C ASN A 177 -2.75 11.16 -23.38
N PHE A 178 -4.05 11.02 -23.61
CA PHE A 178 -4.60 9.99 -24.49
C PHE A 178 -4.99 10.59 -25.85
N VAL A 179 -4.74 9.85 -26.92
CA VAL A 179 -5.03 10.30 -28.31
C VAL A 179 -6.22 9.60 -28.94
N LYS A 180 -6.72 8.52 -28.31
CA LYS A 180 -7.86 7.72 -28.77
C LYS A 180 -8.39 6.83 -27.64
N ASP A 181 -9.68 6.58 -27.64
CA ASP A 181 -10.32 5.59 -26.76
C ASP A 181 -10.46 4.20 -27.39
N VAL A 182 -10.46 3.19 -26.53
CA VAL A 182 -10.68 1.78 -26.84
C VAL A 182 -11.71 1.22 -25.86
N LYS A 183 -12.93 0.99 -26.36
CA LYS A 183 -14.04 0.45 -25.58
C LYS A 183 -14.03 -1.08 -25.56
N TYR A 184 -14.21 -1.66 -24.38
CA TYR A 184 -14.39 -3.10 -24.19
C TYR A 184 -15.75 -3.43 -23.56
N GLN A 185 -16.21 -4.66 -23.79
CA GLN A 185 -17.44 -5.23 -23.24
C GLN A 185 -17.14 -6.66 -22.75
N MET A 186 -16.12 -6.74 -21.88
CA MET A 186 -15.57 -7.95 -21.29
C MET A 186 -15.45 -7.76 -19.78
N THR A 187 -15.66 -8.83 -19.04
CA THR A 187 -15.42 -8.96 -17.60
C THR A 187 -13.93 -9.18 -17.30
N TYR A 188 -13.56 -9.14 -16.02
CA TYR A 188 -12.18 -9.36 -15.55
C TYR A 188 -11.96 -10.75 -14.93
N SER A 189 -12.93 -11.66 -15.01
CA SER A 189 -12.95 -12.90 -14.21
C SER A 189 -12.93 -14.20 -15.03
N ASN A 190 -13.40 -14.22 -16.28
CA ASN A 190 -13.44 -15.45 -17.09
C ASN A 190 -13.22 -15.27 -18.61
N GLU A 191 -13.05 -14.04 -19.12
CA GLU A 191 -12.90 -13.76 -20.57
C GLU A 191 -11.43 -13.57 -21.03
N PHE A 192 -10.46 -14.21 -20.35
CA PHE A 192 -9.03 -13.92 -20.55
C PHE A 192 -8.53 -14.17 -21.99
N ASP A 193 -8.94 -15.26 -22.63
CA ASP A 193 -8.60 -15.55 -24.03
C ASP A 193 -9.17 -14.49 -24.98
N ARG A 194 -10.36 -13.95 -24.66
CA ARG A 194 -11.00 -12.87 -25.42
C ARG A 194 -10.27 -11.54 -25.23
N TRP A 195 -9.74 -11.26 -24.03
CA TRP A 195 -8.83 -10.12 -23.81
C TRP A 195 -7.55 -10.22 -24.65
N ALA A 196 -6.94 -11.40 -24.72
CA ALA A 196 -5.76 -11.64 -25.55
C ALA A 196 -6.06 -11.51 -27.05
N ALA A 197 -7.22 -11.99 -27.50
CA ALA A 197 -7.65 -11.96 -28.90
C ALA A 197 -8.14 -10.57 -29.37
N GLU A 198 -8.90 -9.83 -28.55
CA GLU A 198 -9.34 -8.46 -28.89
C GLU A 198 -8.18 -7.44 -28.76
N PHE A 199 -7.24 -7.65 -27.83
CA PHE A 199 -6.13 -6.71 -27.57
C PHE A 199 -4.75 -7.40 -27.60
N PRO A 200 -4.28 -7.88 -28.77
CA PRO A 200 -2.97 -8.50 -28.92
C PRO A 200 -1.82 -7.49 -28.71
N ALA A 201 -0.72 -7.96 -28.11
CA ALA A 201 0.42 -7.13 -27.70
C ALA A 201 1.05 -6.32 -28.85
N ALA A 202 1.11 -6.88 -30.06
CA ALA A 202 1.68 -6.22 -31.23
C ALA A 202 0.91 -4.96 -31.69
N GLN A 203 -0.39 -4.89 -31.39
CA GLN A 203 -1.24 -3.73 -31.69
C GLN A 203 -1.48 -2.85 -30.45
N TYR A 204 -1.55 -3.48 -29.28
CA TYR A 204 -1.81 -2.85 -27.99
C TYR A 204 -0.67 -3.20 -27.01
N PRO A 205 0.51 -2.58 -27.13
CA PRO A 205 1.66 -2.89 -26.27
C PRO A 205 1.41 -2.53 -24.81
N VAL A 206 0.57 -1.52 -24.53
CA VAL A 206 0.09 -1.18 -23.19
C VAL A 206 -1.44 -1.07 -23.20
N ILE A 207 -2.10 -1.83 -22.32
CA ILE A 207 -3.51 -1.62 -21.98
C ILE A 207 -3.55 -0.65 -20.79
N SER A 208 -4.10 0.55 -20.98
CA SER A 208 -4.11 1.61 -19.96
C SER A 208 -5.54 1.99 -19.58
N MET A 209 -6.00 1.45 -18.44
CA MET A 209 -7.42 1.41 -18.07
C MET A 209 -7.82 2.55 -17.12
N LYS A 210 -8.99 3.14 -17.36
CA LYS A 210 -9.52 4.28 -16.57
C LYS A 210 -9.57 4.01 -15.05
N GLY A 211 -9.82 2.77 -14.68
CA GLY A 211 -9.77 2.28 -13.30
C GLY A 211 -9.30 0.82 -13.28
N ALA A 212 -9.07 0.28 -12.09
CA ALA A 212 -8.59 -1.10 -11.93
C ALA A 212 -9.56 -2.15 -12.54
N PRO A 213 -9.04 -3.18 -13.24
CA PRO A 213 -9.80 -4.34 -13.69
C PRO A 213 -10.06 -5.31 -12.53
N ALA A 214 -10.81 -4.84 -11.53
CA ALA A 214 -11.05 -5.52 -10.27
C ALA A 214 -12.45 -5.19 -9.73
N THR A 215 -12.97 -6.04 -8.84
CA THR A 215 -14.19 -5.78 -8.07
C THR A 215 -13.88 -5.02 -6.78
N PHE A 216 -14.88 -4.32 -6.24
CA PHE A 216 -14.90 -3.91 -4.84
C PHE A 216 -16.20 -4.37 -4.17
N PRO A 217 -16.14 -5.12 -3.05
CA PRO A 217 -14.94 -5.67 -2.42
C PRO A 217 -14.18 -6.62 -3.35
N MET A 218 -12.90 -6.85 -3.05
CA MET A 218 -12.09 -7.80 -3.81
C MET A 218 -12.65 -9.22 -3.67
N ASP A 219 -12.76 -9.92 -4.81
CA ASP A 219 -13.16 -11.32 -4.89
C ASP A 219 -12.35 -12.21 -3.90
N PRO A 220 -13.01 -13.06 -3.09
CA PRO A 220 -12.36 -13.95 -2.13
C PRO A 220 -11.24 -14.83 -2.69
N SER A 221 -11.33 -15.25 -3.96
CA SER A 221 -10.28 -16.03 -4.61
C SER A 221 -8.93 -15.31 -4.64
N HIS A 222 -8.92 -13.97 -4.66
CA HIS A 222 -7.72 -13.14 -4.69
C HIS A 222 -7.18 -12.76 -3.30
N TRP A 223 -7.87 -13.10 -2.19
CA TRP A 223 -7.43 -12.71 -0.84
C TRP A 223 -6.04 -13.27 -0.48
N HIS A 224 -5.68 -14.44 -1.01
CA HIS A 224 -4.38 -15.08 -0.81
C HIS A 224 -3.19 -14.29 -1.38
N LEU A 225 -3.43 -13.30 -2.24
CA LEU A 225 -2.39 -12.45 -2.84
C LEU A 225 -1.81 -11.42 -1.88
N GLN A 226 -2.48 -11.16 -0.75
CA GLN A 226 -2.00 -10.23 0.28
C GLN A 226 -0.60 -10.62 0.82
N LYS A 227 -0.22 -11.91 0.76
CA LYS A 227 1.13 -12.40 1.14
C LYS A 227 2.28 -11.83 0.31
N TYR A 228 1.98 -11.28 -0.88
CA TYR A 228 2.96 -10.62 -1.74
C TYR A 228 3.00 -9.10 -1.52
N LEU A 229 2.12 -8.54 -0.70
CA LEU A 229 2.03 -7.09 -0.47
C LEU A 229 2.68 -6.72 0.88
N ILE A 230 4.01 -6.78 0.88
CA ILE A 230 4.87 -6.51 2.05
C ILE A 230 5.21 -5.02 2.12
N PHE A 231 5.09 -4.41 3.31
CA PHE A 231 5.43 -3.00 3.53
C PHE A 231 6.86 -2.64 3.12
N SER A 232 7.07 -1.39 2.68
CA SER A 232 8.40 -0.81 2.52
C SER A 232 9.15 -0.80 3.86
N ASP A 233 10.48 -0.83 3.80
CA ASP A 233 11.30 -0.96 5.01
C ASP A 233 11.26 0.30 5.90
N GLN A 234 10.94 1.47 5.33
CA GLN A 234 10.59 2.67 6.09
C GLN A 234 9.31 2.45 6.93
N LEU A 235 8.21 1.99 6.31
CA LEU A 235 6.95 1.76 7.04
C LEU A 235 7.09 0.62 8.06
N LYS A 236 7.91 -0.39 7.78
CA LYS A 236 8.28 -1.40 8.79
C LYS A 236 8.96 -0.71 9.98
N LYS A 237 10.00 0.10 9.73
CA LYS A 237 10.79 0.76 10.76
C LYS A 237 9.97 1.75 11.59
N GLU A 238 9.14 2.60 10.98
CA GLU A 238 8.30 3.55 11.72
C GLU A 238 7.36 2.84 12.71
N ALA A 239 6.80 1.69 12.32
CA ALA A 239 5.99 0.85 13.21
C ALA A 239 6.81 0.12 14.28
N ASP A 240 7.97 -0.43 13.94
CA ASP A 240 8.87 -1.10 14.91
C ASP A 240 9.44 -0.12 15.94
N ASP A 241 9.84 1.09 15.51
CA ASP A 241 10.30 2.16 16.39
C ASP A 241 9.20 2.54 17.40
N TYR A 242 7.95 2.67 16.96
CA TYR A 242 6.82 2.97 17.85
C TYR A 242 6.58 1.85 18.87
N ILE A 243 6.51 0.60 18.41
CA ILE A 243 6.28 -0.57 19.28
C ILE A 243 7.41 -0.71 20.31
N ASN A 244 8.67 -0.63 19.87
CA ASN A 244 9.84 -0.76 20.74
C ASN A 244 9.99 0.41 21.73
N LYS A 245 9.51 1.61 21.38
CA LYS A 245 9.50 2.77 22.28
C LYS A 245 8.41 2.70 23.35
N HIS A 246 7.22 2.20 23.01
CA HIS A 246 6.04 2.30 23.87
C HIS A 246 5.66 1.01 24.61
N PHE A 247 5.92 -0.16 24.02
CA PHE A 247 5.60 -1.47 24.60
C PHE A 247 6.53 -2.59 24.07
N PRO A 248 7.87 -2.44 24.20
CA PRO A 248 8.84 -3.40 23.66
C PRO A 248 8.62 -4.81 24.17
N GLN A 249 8.58 -5.78 23.25
CA GLN A 249 8.39 -7.22 23.50
C GLN A 249 7.11 -7.59 24.30
N ARG A 250 6.19 -6.65 24.53
CA ARG A 250 4.93 -6.91 25.24
C ARG A 250 3.85 -7.30 24.23
N PRO A 251 3.14 -8.43 24.43
CA PRO A 251 2.07 -8.80 23.53
C PRO A 251 0.88 -7.86 23.70
N PHE A 252 0.22 -7.49 22.59
CA PHE A 252 -0.81 -6.46 22.55
C PHE A 252 -2.03 -6.81 21.70
N ILE A 253 -3.16 -6.19 22.05
CA ILE A 253 -4.39 -6.20 21.27
C ILE A 253 -4.40 -4.95 20.38
N GLY A 254 -4.52 -5.13 19.06
CA GLY A 254 -4.77 -4.03 18.13
C GLY A 254 -6.27 -3.80 17.94
N LEU A 255 -6.72 -2.55 17.98
CA LEU A 255 -8.10 -2.13 17.73
C LEU A 255 -8.15 -1.22 16.50
N HIS A 256 -9.08 -1.47 15.58
CA HIS A 256 -9.44 -0.50 14.54
C HIS A 256 -10.85 0.06 14.80
N LEU A 257 -10.90 1.35 15.18
CA LEU A 257 -12.12 2.11 15.41
C LEU A 257 -12.41 3.03 14.22
N ARG A 258 -13.20 2.54 13.28
CA ARG A 258 -13.74 3.33 12.16
C ARG A 258 -15.03 4.02 12.61
N ASN A 259 -14.94 5.31 12.93
CA ASN A 259 -16.00 6.09 13.58
C ASN A 259 -16.02 7.60 13.22
N GLY A 260 -15.41 8.01 12.11
CA GLY A 260 -15.56 9.36 11.56
C GLY A 260 -16.96 9.64 10.97
N PRO A 261 -17.38 10.90 10.83
CA PRO A 261 -18.73 11.26 10.35
C PRO A 261 -19.06 10.81 8.92
N ASP A 262 -18.05 10.58 8.07
CA ASP A 262 -18.26 9.99 6.75
C ASP A 262 -18.64 8.50 6.85
N TRP A 263 -18.21 7.82 7.90
CA TRP A 263 -18.57 6.44 8.21
C TRP A 263 -19.95 6.30 8.84
N GLU A 264 -20.34 7.23 9.72
CA GLU A 264 -21.67 7.22 10.34
C GLU A 264 -22.78 7.22 9.28
N ASN A 265 -22.60 8.00 8.21
CA ASN A 265 -23.51 8.05 7.07
C ASN A 265 -23.46 6.76 6.22
N ALA A 266 -22.27 6.23 5.92
CA ALA A 266 -22.13 4.96 5.20
C ALA A 266 -22.84 3.80 5.92
N CYS A 267 -22.76 3.76 7.25
CA CYS A 267 -23.41 2.71 8.04
C CYS A 267 -24.95 2.76 8.06
N GLN A 268 -25.57 3.90 7.73
CA GLN A 268 -27.03 3.96 7.54
C GLN A 268 -27.49 3.09 6.36
N GLY A 269 -26.69 3.02 5.29
CA GLY A 269 -26.95 2.17 4.12
C GLY A 269 -26.46 0.73 4.25
N ALA A 270 -25.64 0.42 5.27
CA ALA A 270 -25.09 -0.92 5.47
C ALA A 270 -26.00 -1.83 6.31
N VAL A 271 -26.65 -1.30 7.34
CA VAL A 271 -27.40 -2.10 8.33
C VAL A 271 -28.59 -2.81 7.69
N GLY A 272 -28.72 -4.10 7.96
CA GLY A 272 -29.78 -4.96 7.39
C GLY A 272 -29.48 -5.49 5.99
N THR A 273 -28.36 -5.11 5.37
CA THR A 273 -27.90 -5.73 4.11
C THR A 273 -27.04 -6.97 4.39
N ALA A 274 -26.97 -7.89 3.42
CA ALA A 274 -26.09 -9.07 3.48
C ALA A 274 -24.64 -8.77 3.04
N SER A 275 -24.43 -7.72 2.24
CA SER A 275 -23.10 -7.31 1.77
C SER A 275 -23.03 -5.80 1.56
N TYR A 276 -22.04 -5.16 2.18
CA TYR A 276 -21.76 -3.74 2.03
C TYR A 276 -20.26 -3.48 2.25
N MET A 277 -19.63 -2.77 1.30
CA MET A 277 -18.18 -2.56 1.28
C MET A 277 -17.40 -3.85 1.57
N ALA A 278 -16.54 -3.90 2.59
CA ALA A 278 -15.71 -5.07 2.88
C ALA A 278 -16.35 -6.12 3.83
N SER A 279 -17.67 -6.06 4.07
CA SER A 279 -18.34 -6.98 4.99
C SER A 279 -18.18 -8.49 4.70
N PRO A 280 -17.93 -8.97 3.46
CA PRO A 280 -17.61 -10.37 3.24
C PRO A 280 -16.42 -10.87 4.06
N GLN A 281 -15.49 -10.00 4.50
CA GLN A 281 -14.36 -10.40 5.36
C GLN A 281 -14.76 -11.04 6.70
N CYS A 282 -16.01 -10.83 7.16
CA CYS A 282 -16.57 -11.54 8.32
C CYS A 282 -17.89 -12.28 8.03
N LEU A 283 -18.56 -12.00 6.90
CA LEU A 283 -19.87 -12.57 6.54
C LEU A 283 -19.85 -13.62 5.41
N GLN A 284 -18.73 -13.85 4.73
CA GLN A 284 -18.70 -14.81 3.61
C GLN A 284 -19.10 -16.22 4.07
N GLY A 285 -20.05 -16.83 3.35
CA GLY A 285 -20.59 -18.16 3.67
C GLY A 285 -21.66 -18.18 4.78
N THR A 286 -22.06 -17.00 5.28
CA THR A 286 -23.12 -16.85 6.29
C THR A 286 -24.41 -16.29 5.66
N ASN A 287 -25.53 -16.43 6.36
CA ASN A 287 -26.78 -15.74 6.07
C ASN A 287 -27.02 -14.54 7.01
N ASP A 288 -25.99 -14.12 7.76
CA ASP A 288 -26.11 -13.05 8.76
C ASP A 288 -26.18 -11.68 8.06
N LEU A 289 -27.03 -10.79 8.57
CA LEU A 289 -27.15 -9.41 8.07
C LEU A 289 -26.25 -8.47 8.88
N ILE A 290 -25.70 -7.44 8.24
CA ILE A 290 -24.85 -6.44 8.88
C ILE A 290 -25.63 -5.74 10.00
N THR A 291 -25.20 -5.92 11.24
CA THR A 291 -25.79 -5.24 12.40
C THR A 291 -25.18 -3.85 12.61
N LYS A 292 -25.86 -2.98 13.36
CA LYS A 292 -25.33 -1.65 13.72
C LYS A 292 -23.93 -1.74 14.33
N ASN A 293 -23.70 -2.65 15.28
CA ASN A 293 -22.41 -2.78 15.95
C ASN A 293 -21.28 -3.31 15.04
N MET A 294 -21.60 -4.00 13.93
CA MET A 294 -20.60 -4.48 12.96
C MET A 294 -20.08 -3.38 12.04
N CYS A 295 -20.92 -2.38 11.73
CA CYS A 295 -20.54 -1.23 10.93
C CYS A 295 -20.06 -0.04 11.78
N LEU A 296 -20.77 0.28 12.87
CA LEU A 296 -20.47 1.39 13.77
C LEU A 296 -20.71 0.93 15.24
N PRO A 297 -19.70 0.34 15.90
CA PRO A 297 -19.85 -0.16 17.26
C PRO A 297 -20.12 0.96 18.27
N SER A 298 -21.08 0.72 19.14
CA SER A 298 -21.26 1.53 20.35
C SER A 298 -20.05 1.44 21.28
N THR A 299 -19.77 2.50 22.05
CA THR A 299 -18.70 2.50 23.07
C THR A 299 -18.84 1.31 24.02
N ALA A 300 -20.07 0.96 24.42
CA ALA A 300 -20.34 -0.22 25.26
C ALA A 300 -19.84 -1.54 24.63
N GLU A 301 -20.03 -1.74 23.33
CA GLU A 301 -19.53 -2.92 22.61
C GLU A 301 -18.00 -2.91 22.48
N VAL A 302 -17.40 -1.75 22.20
CA VAL A 302 -15.93 -1.60 22.15
C VAL A 302 -15.30 -1.97 23.50
N LEU A 303 -15.83 -1.40 24.60
CA LEU A 303 -15.35 -1.68 25.95
C LEU A 303 -15.56 -3.15 26.35
N ARG A 304 -16.73 -3.72 26.06
CA ARG A 304 -17.07 -5.12 26.35
C ARG A 304 -16.10 -6.09 25.67
N LEU A 305 -15.99 -6.03 24.34
CA LEU A 305 -15.22 -7.01 23.58
C LEU A 305 -13.71 -6.87 23.84
N THR A 306 -13.20 -5.63 23.98
CA THR A 306 -11.80 -5.39 24.37
C THR A 306 -11.50 -5.96 25.75
N LYS A 307 -12.38 -5.77 26.74
CA LYS A 307 -12.21 -6.29 28.10
C LYS A 307 -12.27 -7.80 28.18
N ASN A 308 -13.18 -8.44 27.44
CA ASN A 308 -13.24 -9.90 27.35
C ASN A 308 -11.91 -10.46 26.83
N LEU A 309 -11.38 -9.89 25.74
CA LEU A 309 -10.12 -10.32 25.13
C LEU A 309 -8.90 -10.04 26.04
N VAL A 310 -8.85 -8.89 26.72
CA VAL A 310 -7.85 -8.57 27.76
C VAL A 310 -7.84 -9.60 28.89
N ILE A 311 -9.01 -10.08 29.32
CA ILE A 311 -9.14 -11.04 30.42
C ILE A 311 -8.79 -12.46 29.96
N THR A 312 -9.37 -12.94 28.85
CA THR A 312 -9.17 -14.32 28.37
C THR A 312 -7.75 -14.56 27.90
N GLN A 313 -7.17 -13.62 27.16
CA GLN A 313 -5.80 -13.72 26.62
C GLN A 313 -4.73 -13.13 27.56
N ARG A 314 -5.14 -12.60 28.73
CA ARG A 314 -4.30 -12.01 29.78
C ARG A 314 -3.44 -10.81 29.34
N ILE A 315 -3.75 -10.22 28.19
CA ILE A 315 -2.99 -9.13 27.56
C ILE A 315 -3.03 -7.83 28.38
N LYS A 316 -1.90 -7.10 28.41
CA LYS A 316 -1.68 -5.88 29.20
C LYS A 316 -1.40 -4.62 28.38
N VAL A 317 -1.58 -4.69 27.06
CA VAL A 317 -1.39 -3.57 26.13
C VAL A 317 -2.52 -3.57 25.12
N VAL A 318 -3.14 -2.40 24.92
CA VAL A 318 -4.13 -2.13 23.87
C VAL A 318 -3.61 -0.99 23.01
N PHE A 319 -3.59 -1.18 21.69
CA PHE A 319 -3.25 -0.16 20.71
C PHE A 319 -4.49 0.19 19.88
N VAL A 320 -4.75 1.48 19.67
CA VAL A 320 -5.92 1.98 18.93
C VAL A 320 -5.49 2.73 17.68
N ALA A 321 -5.91 2.20 16.53
CA ALA A 321 -5.97 2.91 15.26
C ALA A 321 -7.40 3.45 15.06
N THR A 322 -7.54 4.67 14.55
CA THR A 322 -8.86 5.27 14.27
C THR A 322 -8.78 6.32 13.17
N ASP A 323 -9.89 6.59 12.51
CA ASP A 323 -10.06 7.75 11.64
C ASP A 323 -10.60 8.99 12.37
N LYS A 324 -11.05 8.87 13.64
CA LYS A 324 -11.57 10.04 14.37
C LYS A 324 -11.49 9.98 15.90
N TYR A 325 -12.03 8.96 16.55
CA TYR A 325 -12.24 8.95 18.00
C TYR A 325 -11.64 7.68 18.66
N PRO A 326 -10.49 7.79 19.36
CA PRO A 326 -9.74 6.61 19.84
C PRO A 326 -10.25 6.04 21.19
N LEU A 327 -11.30 6.62 21.79
CA LEU A 327 -11.91 6.17 23.06
C LEU A 327 -10.90 5.94 24.22
N LEU A 328 -9.80 6.70 24.24
CA LEU A 328 -8.67 6.48 25.16
C LEU A 328 -9.05 6.64 26.63
N LYS A 329 -9.97 7.57 26.94
CA LYS A 329 -10.40 7.82 28.32
C LYS A 329 -11.24 6.64 28.80
N GLU A 330 -12.25 6.29 28.01
CA GLU A 330 -13.22 5.24 28.28
C GLU A 330 -12.54 3.88 28.41
N LEU A 331 -11.58 3.56 27.53
CA LEU A 331 -10.76 2.35 27.61
C LEU A 331 -9.90 2.32 28.89
N LYS A 332 -9.22 3.41 29.24
CA LYS A 332 -8.39 3.49 30.45
C LYS A 332 -9.21 3.38 31.74
N GLU A 333 -10.35 4.06 31.80
CA GLU A 333 -11.28 3.97 32.94
C GLU A 333 -11.86 2.55 33.09
N HIS A 334 -12.32 1.94 31.98
CA HIS A 334 -12.96 0.62 32.00
C HIS A 334 -12.01 -0.56 32.23
N LEU A 335 -10.72 -0.39 31.91
CA LEU A 335 -9.65 -1.38 32.08
C LEU A 335 -8.71 -1.10 33.27
N SER A 336 -8.91 0.01 33.99
CA SER A 336 -8.12 0.44 35.16
C SER A 336 -7.79 -0.71 36.13
N ASN A 337 -8.81 -1.46 36.58
CA ASN A 337 -8.65 -2.59 37.51
C ASN A 337 -8.02 -3.87 36.90
N LYS A 338 -7.49 -3.79 35.67
CA LYS A 338 -6.76 -4.88 34.99
C LYS A 338 -5.28 -4.57 34.75
N ASN A 339 -4.81 -3.37 35.11
CA ASN A 339 -3.43 -2.89 34.86
C ASN A 339 -3.05 -3.02 33.37
N VAL A 340 -3.76 -2.29 32.51
CA VAL A 340 -3.62 -2.35 31.04
C VAL A 340 -3.25 -0.97 30.53
N ASP A 341 -2.16 -0.91 29.75
CA ASP A 341 -1.76 0.31 29.05
C ASP A 341 -2.55 0.46 27.75
N VAL A 342 -3.01 1.68 27.46
CA VAL A 342 -3.79 1.99 26.24
C VAL A 342 -3.11 3.11 25.45
N PHE A 343 -2.73 2.79 24.22
CA PHE A 343 -1.96 3.62 23.30
C PHE A 343 -2.73 3.94 22.02
N HIS A 344 -2.33 5.03 21.36
CA HIS A 344 -2.79 5.48 20.05
C HIS A 344 -1.64 6.28 19.43
N ALA A 345 -1.38 6.12 18.13
CA ALA A 345 -0.24 6.75 17.46
C ALA A 345 -0.58 8.08 16.78
N ASP A 346 -1.81 8.23 16.26
CA ASP A 346 -2.23 9.30 15.32
C ASP A 346 -1.16 9.60 14.25
N PRO A 347 -0.73 8.59 13.46
CA PRO A 347 0.43 8.74 12.58
C PRO A 347 0.10 9.61 11.37
N TRP A 348 1.09 10.38 10.92
CA TRP A 348 1.02 11.23 9.72
C TRP A 348 0.56 10.49 8.45
N LEU A 349 0.75 9.16 8.42
CA LEU A 349 0.37 8.26 7.34
C LEU A 349 -0.34 7.01 7.92
N PRO A 350 -1.63 6.75 7.60
CA PRO A 350 -2.39 5.62 8.14
C PRO A 350 -1.83 4.21 7.85
N LEU A 351 -0.85 4.08 6.95
CA LEU A 351 -0.16 2.80 6.73
C LEU A 351 0.75 2.41 7.91
N VAL A 352 1.19 3.36 8.74
CA VAL A 352 1.91 3.06 10.00
C VAL A 352 0.97 2.37 10.98
N ASP A 353 -0.27 2.82 11.10
CA ASP A 353 -1.31 2.14 11.89
C ASP A 353 -1.57 0.71 11.37
N TRP A 354 -1.67 0.51 10.04
CA TRP A 354 -1.72 -0.85 9.47
C TRP A 354 -0.50 -1.70 9.87
N ALA A 355 0.70 -1.16 9.75
CA ALA A 355 1.94 -1.87 10.05
C ALA A 355 2.06 -2.24 11.54
N ILE A 356 1.48 -1.45 12.46
CA ILE A 356 1.34 -1.79 13.88
C ILE A 356 0.24 -2.85 14.08
N LEU A 357 -0.95 -2.69 13.50
CA LEU A 357 -2.07 -3.62 13.68
C LEU A 357 -1.77 -5.05 13.18
N VAL A 358 -1.05 -5.20 12.07
CA VAL A 358 -0.64 -6.51 11.54
C VAL A 358 0.34 -7.23 12.48
N ARG A 359 1.14 -6.48 13.26
CA ARG A 359 2.05 -7.02 14.28
C ARG A 359 1.38 -7.41 15.60
N SER A 360 0.13 -6.98 15.86
CA SER A 360 -0.58 -7.29 17.11
C SER A 360 -0.76 -8.81 17.32
N ASN A 361 -0.90 -9.26 18.56
CA ASN A 361 -1.14 -10.68 18.84
C ASN A 361 -2.60 -11.04 18.51
N TYR A 362 -3.53 -10.17 18.91
CA TYR A 362 -4.95 -10.28 18.60
C TYR A 362 -5.45 -8.96 18.03
N PHE A 363 -6.31 -9.01 17.01
CA PHE A 363 -6.87 -7.82 16.36
C PHE A 363 -8.39 -7.79 16.50
N ILE A 364 -8.98 -6.65 16.83
CA ILE A 364 -10.42 -6.42 16.72
C ILE A 364 -10.68 -5.33 15.68
N GLY A 365 -11.39 -5.71 14.62
CA GLY A 365 -11.60 -4.91 13.42
C GLY A 365 -13.05 -4.53 13.15
N ASN A 366 -13.22 -3.53 12.28
CA ASN A 366 -14.51 -3.13 11.74
C ASN A 366 -14.84 -3.93 10.48
N CYS A 367 -15.83 -4.82 10.51
CA CYS A 367 -16.09 -5.76 9.42
C CYS A 367 -16.45 -5.09 8.08
N VAL A 368 -17.09 -3.92 8.10
CA VAL A 368 -17.51 -3.22 6.88
C VAL A 368 -16.33 -2.46 6.21
N SER A 369 -15.26 -2.17 6.95
CA SER A 369 -14.16 -1.32 6.45
C SER A 369 -13.09 -2.08 5.67
N SER A 370 -12.76 -1.59 4.46
CA SER A 370 -11.64 -2.07 3.66
C SER A 370 -10.27 -1.75 4.28
N PHE A 371 -10.19 -0.80 5.21
CA PHE A 371 -9.00 -0.57 6.03
C PHE A 371 -8.79 -1.72 7.03
N THR A 372 -9.86 -2.30 7.59
CA THR A 372 -9.77 -3.56 8.35
C THR A 372 -9.38 -4.72 7.42
N SER A 373 -9.98 -4.79 6.23
CA SER A 373 -9.82 -5.89 5.27
C SER A 373 -8.36 -6.14 4.87
N PHE A 374 -7.56 -5.09 4.71
CA PHE A 374 -6.11 -5.19 4.58
C PHE A 374 -5.48 -5.96 5.75
N VAL A 375 -5.74 -5.52 6.99
CA VAL A 375 -5.16 -6.07 8.22
C VAL A 375 -5.63 -7.51 8.42
N THR A 376 -6.92 -7.80 8.22
CA THR A 376 -7.49 -9.15 8.26
C THR A 376 -6.72 -10.08 7.32
N ARG A 377 -6.63 -9.75 6.02
CA ARG A 377 -5.92 -10.60 5.05
C ARG A 377 -4.44 -10.75 5.39
N ALA A 378 -3.77 -9.68 5.82
CA ALA A 378 -2.34 -9.71 6.13
C ALA A 378 -2.05 -10.58 7.38
N ARG A 379 -2.94 -10.56 8.37
CA ARG A 379 -2.88 -11.42 9.55
C ARG A 379 -3.16 -12.88 9.24
N ASN A 380 -4.07 -13.16 8.29
CA ASN A 380 -4.38 -14.52 7.85
C ASN A 380 -3.20 -15.21 7.15
N VAL A 381 -2.20 -14.47 6.63
CA VAL A 381 -0.94 -15.05 6.10
C VAL A 381 -0.12 -15.72 7.21
N ASP A 382 -0.16 -15.15 8.41
CA ASP A 382 0.53 -15.64 9.62
C ASP A 382 -0.42 -16.40 10.58
N GLU A 383 -1.62 -16.77 10.11
CA GLU A 383 -2.71 -17.39 10.90
C GLU A 383 -3.11 -16.64 12.20
N LYS A 384 -2.84 -15.33 12.27
CA LYS A 384 -2.99 -14.53 13.50
C LYS A 384 -4.47 -14.22 13.84
N PRO A 385 -4.94 -14.48 15.08
CA PRO A 385 -6.34 -14.30 15.48
C PRO A 385 -6.93 -12.92 15.19
N THR A 386 -8.08 -12.89 14.51
CA THR A 386 -8.80 -11.66 14.15
C THR A 386 -10.26 -11.78 14.54
N TYR A 387 -10.78 -10.72 15.15
CA TYR A 387 -12.16 -10.59 15.64
C TYR A 387 -12.83 -9.36 15.01
N PHE A 388 -14.16 -9.31 15.06
CA PHE A 388 -14.94 -8.20 14.55
C PHE A 388 -15.95 -7.70 15.57
N TRP A 389 -16.07 -6.37 15.68
CA TRP A 389 -17.06 -5.71 16.53
C TRP A 389 -18.48 -6.21 16.21
N GLY A 390 -19.31 -6.45 17.24
CA GLY A 390 -20.70 -6.85 17.05
C GLY A 390 -20.94 -8.22 16.40
N TYR A 391 -19.89 -8.99 16.10
CA TYR A 391 -19.97 -10.32 15.49
C TYR A 391 -19.25 -11.38 16.33
N SER A 392 -18.03 -11.11 16.78
CA SER A 392 -17.22 -12.08 17.52
C SER A 392 -17.72 -12.31 18.95
N LYS A 393 -17.87 -13.59 19.30
CA LYS A 393 -18.08 -14.07 20.67
C LYS A 393 -16.72 -14.47 21.25
N VAL A 394 -16.34 -13.83 22.36
CA VAL A 394 -15.06 -13.95 23.10
C VAL A 394 -15.36 -13.76 24.58
#